data_AF-A0A920LUT2-F1
#
_entry.id   AF-A0A920LUT2-F1
#
_cell.length_a   1.000
_cell.length_b   1.000
_cell.length_c   1.000
_cell.angle_alpha   90.00
_cell.angle_beta   90.00
_cell.angle_gamma   90.00
#
_symmetry.space_group_name_H-M   'P 1'
#
loop_
_entity.id
_entity.type
_entity.pdbx_description
1 polymer ?
#
loop_
_entity_poly.entity_id
_entity_poly.type
_entity_poly.pdbx_seq_one_letter_code
_entity_poly.pdbx_strand_id
1 'polypeptide(L)' 'MAELTLSPLAPAQFPDLPPLAGIKLATAATGLKYKGRDDLFLIMADEGSSVAGVFTKSATAAAPVHVSRAGLKTGMPGLC' A
#
# COMPACT_ATOMS: atom_id res chain seq x y z
N MET A 1 1.92 30.46 1.99
CA MET A 1 1.62 29.09 2.47
C MET A 1 1.50 29.20 3.98
N ALA A 2 0.37 28.82 4.57
CA ALA A 2 0.16 28.96 6.01
C ALA A 2 1.11 28.01 6.76
N GLU A 3 1.78 28.51 7.80
CA GLU A 3 2.53 27.67 8.74
C GLU A 3 1.55 26.74 9.46
N LEU A 4 1.71 25.44 9.24
CA LEU A 4 0.93 24.41 9.91
C LEU A 4 1.67 23.99 11.18
N THR A 5 0.98 23.98 12.33
CA THR A 5 1.51 23.44 13.58
C THR A 5 1.91 21.98 13.39
N LEU A 6 3.16 21.66 13.69
CA LEU A 6 3.69 20.29 13.62
C LEU A 6 2.92 19.37 14.59
N SER A 7 2.54 18.18 14.12
CA SER A 7 1.83 17.20 14.94
C SER A 7 2.67 16.78 16.15
N PRO A 8 2.09 16.63 17.36
CA PRO A 8 2.80 16.08 18.52
C PRO A 8 3.22 14.61 18.33
N LEU A 9 2.66 13.92 17.33
CA LEU A 9 3.05 12.56 16.95
C LEU A 9 4.10 12.52 15.85
N ALA A 10 4.50 13.67 15.29
CA ALA A 10 5.52 13.71 14.25
C ALA A 10 6.88 13.37 14.88
N PRO A 11 7.62 12.38 14.33
CA PRO A 11 9.00 12.16 14.75
C PRO A 11 9.86 13.38 14.37
N ALA A 12 10.92 13.65 15.14
CA ALA A 12 11.82 14.79 14.90
C ALA A 12 12.48 14.75 13.50
N GLN A 13 12.67 13.55 12.96
CA GLN A 13 13.12 13.31 11.60
C GLN A 13 12.46 12.03 11.06
N PHE A 14 12.36 11.93 9.74
CA PHE A 14 11.94 10.68 9.12
C PHE A 14 13.06 9.64 9.30
N PRO A 15 12.75 8.41 9.73
CA PRO A 15 13.79 7.40 9.94
C PRO A 15 14.38 6.94 8.60
N ASP A 16 15.65 6.55 8.61
CA ASP A 16 16.25 5.80 7.51
C ASP A 16 15.60 4.41 7.44
N LEU A 17 14.88 4.14 6.35
CA LEU A 17 14.21 2.87 6.13
C LEU A 17 15.12 1.97 5.27
N PRO A 18 15.76 0.93 5.85
CA PRO A 18 16.55 0.01 5.06
C PRO A 18 15.66 -0.78 4.10
N PRO A 19 16.21 -1.32 2.99
CA PRO A 19 15.48 -2.24 2.13
C PRO A 19 14.93 -3.43 2.93
N LEU A 20 13.65 -3.75 2.71
CA LEU A 20 13.02 -4.92 3.30
C LEU A 20 13.35 -6.15 2.45
N ALA A 21 14.06 -7.12 3.05
CA ALA A 21 14.37 -8.37 2.38
C ALA A 21 13.08 -9.08 1.94
N GLY A 22 13.07 -9.58 0.70
CA GLY A 22 11.93 -10.27 0.10
C GLY A 22 10.77 -9.38 -0.33
N ILE A 23 10.91 -8.05 -0.26
CA ILE A 23 9.93 -7.09 -0.78
C ILE A 23 10.55 -6.25 -1.89
N LYS A 24 9.84 -6.14 -3.02
CA LYS A 24 10.16 -5.23 -4.13
C LYS A 24 9.05 -4.22 -4.30
N LEU A 25 9.42 -2.95 -4.41
CA LEU A 25 8.51 -1.83 -4.56
C LEU A 25 8.71 -1.19 -5.94
N ALA A 26 7.62 -0.87 -6.62
CA ALA A 26 7.68 -0.14 -7.89
C ALA A 26 6.52 0.87 -7.97
N THR A 27 6.79 2.01 -8.57
CA THR A 27 5.79 3.03 -8.90
C THR A 27 5.82 3.35 -10.39
N ALA A 28 4.70 3.83 -10.92
CA ALA A 28 4.62 4.28 -12.30
C ALA A 28 3.62 5.43 -12.47
N ALA A 29 3.98 6.38 -13.33
CA ALA A 29 3.08 7.42 -13.84
C ALA A 29 2.30 6.88 -15.05
N THR A 30 1.18 6.21 -14.80
CA THR A 30 0.34 5.59 -15.84
C THR A 30 -0.54 6.60 -16.56
N GLY A 31 -0.82 7.75 -15.94
CA GLY A 31 -1.71 8.76 -16.50
C GLY A 31 -3.19 8.43 -16.35
N LEU A 32 -3.53 7.44 -15.52
CA LEU A 32 -4.90 7.04 -15.18
C LEU A 32 -5.60 8.14 -14.38
N LYS A 33 -4.89 8.74 -13.42
CA LYS A 33 -5.42 9.84 -12.59
C LYS A 33 -4.67 11.14 -12.80
N TYR A 34 -3.35 11.11 -12.91
CA TYR A 34 -2.52 12.32 -12.97
C TYR A 34 -1.47 12.22 -14.08
N LYS A 35 -1.20 13.33 -14.77
CA LYS A 35 -0.10 13.41 -15.77
C LYS A 35 1.20 13.84 -15.08
N GLY A 36 2.29 13.14 -15.38
CA GLY A 36 3.61 13.47 -14.84
C GLY A 36 3.80 13.18 -13.35
N ARG A 37 2.92 12.38 -12.74
CA ARG A 37 3.01 11.95 -11.34
C ARG A 37 2.66 10.48 -11.23
N ASP A 38 3.41 9.76 -10.41
CA ASP A 38 3.13 8.37 -10.07
C ASP A 38 1.71 8.22 -9.51
N ASP A 39 0.94 7.34 -10.15
CA ASP A 39 -0.45 7.06 -9.82
C ASP A 39 -0.75 5.55 -9.72
N LEU A 40 0.25 4.71 -9.98
CA LEU A 40 0.23 3.29 -9.70
C LEU A 40 1.38 2.91 -8.76
N PHE A 41 1.08 2.03 -7.82
CA PHE A 41 2.05 1.45 -6.88
C PHE A 41 1.88 -0.07 -6.85
N LEU A 42 3.00 -0.79 -6.95
CA LEU A 42 3.06 -2.24 -6.91
C LEU A 42 4.02 -2.69 -5.81
N ILE A 43 3.58 -3.69 -5.06
CA ILE A 43 4.39 -4.42 -4.08
C ILE A 43 4.46 -5.87 -4.54
N MET A 44 5.67 -6.42 -4.61
CA MET A 44 5.88 -7.85 -4.79
C MET A 44 6.56 -8.40 -3.55
N ALA A 45 6.04 -9.51 -3.04
CA ALA A 45 6.64 -10.27 -1.95
C ALA A 45 7.16 -11.60 -2.50
N ASP A 46 8.30 -12.05 -1.98
CA ASP A 46 8.88 -13.35 -2.37
C ASP A 46 7.96 -14.51 -2.00
N GLU A 47 8.10 -15.63 -2.72
CA GLU A 47 7.33 -16.85 -2.47
C GLU A 47 7.47 -17.32 -1.00
N GLY A 48 6.37 -17.82 -0.43
CA GLY A 48 6.31 -18.22 0.98
C GLY A 48 6.06 -17.08 1.96
N SER A 49 6.00 -15.83 1.50
CA SER A 49 5.59 -14.69 2.33
C SER A 49 4.17 -14.86 2.86
N SER A 50 3.94 -14.48 4.11
CA SER A 50 2.60 -14.45 4.72
C SER A 50 2.03 -13.03 4.68
N VAL A 51 0.74 -12.91 4.32
CA VAL A 51 0.07 -11.60 4.21
C VAL A 51 -1.23 -11.61 5.00
N ALA A 52 -1.46 -10.52 5.74
CA ALA A 52 -2.72 -10.26 6.46
C ALA A 52 -3.24 -8.87 6.10
N GLY A 53 -4.56 -8.69 6.15
CA GLY A 53 -5.21 -7.42 5.82
C GLY A 53 -6.50 -7.21 6.60
N VAL A 54 -6.74 -5.97 7.01
CA VAL A 54 -8.02 -5.52 7.55
C VAL A 54 -8.73 -4.65 6.53
N PHE A 55 -10.04 -4.81 6.40
CA PHE A 55 -10.83 -4.18 5.34
C PHE A 55 -11.96 -3.33 5.93
N THR A 56 -12.36 -2.27 5.21
CA THR A 56 -13.47 -1.41 5.61
C THR A 56 -14.77 -2.18 5.85
N LYS A 57 -15.54 -1.84 6.89
CA LYS A 57 -16.87 -2.42 7.15
C LYS A 57 -18.00 -1.69 6.41
N SER A 58 -17.69 -0.69 5.57
CA SER A 58 -18.70 0.08 4.84
C SER A 58 -19.57 -0.83 3.95
N ALA A 59 -20.88 -0.56 3.93
CA ALA A 59 -21.82 -1.19 3.02
C ALA A 59 -21.57 -0.82 1.54
N THR A 60 -20.84 0.28 1.29
CA THR A 60 -20.49 0.78 -0.06
C THR A 60 -19.03 0.49 -0.42
N ALA A 61 -18.48 -0.64 0.03
CA ALA A 61 -17.11 -1.03 -0.29
C ALA A 61 -16.89 -1.15 -1.82
N ALA A 62 -15.76 -0.63 -2.29
CA ALA A 62 -15.42 -0.69 -3.71
C ALA A 62 -15.00 -2.11 -4.14
N ALA A 63 -15.17 -2.41 -5.43
CA ALA A 63 -14.76 -3.67 -6.06
C ALA A 63 -13.38 -4.24 -5.60
N PRO A 64 -12.28 -3.45 -5.55
CA PRO A 64 -10.98 -3.98 -5.14
C PRO A 64 -10.95 -4.53 -3.70
N VAL A 65 -11.79 -4.02 -2.80
CA VAL A 65 -11.89 -4.54 -1.42
C VAL A 65 -12.40 -5.99 -1.44
N HIS A 66 -13.33 -6.31 -2.34
CA HIS A 66 -13.85 -7.67 -2.48
C HIS A 66 -12.80 -8.63 -3.05
N VAL A 67 -12.02 -8.17 -4.04
CA VAL A 67 -10.93 -8.95 -4.63
C VAL A 67 -9.86 -9.27 -3.58
N SER A 68 -9.38 -8.26 -2.84
CA SER A 68 -8.36 -8.46 -1.80
C SER A 68 -8.83 -9.40 -0.68
N ARG A 69 -10.09 -9.30 -0.25
CA ARG A 69 -10.66 -10.25 0.73
C ARG A 69 -10.65 -11.68 0.23
N ALA A 70 -10.99 -11.89 -1.04
CA ALA A 70 -11.00 -13.22 -1.64
C ALA A 70 -9.59 -13.80 -1.75
N GLY A 71 -8.62 -12.98 -2.17
CA GLY A 71 -7.21 -13.36 -2.30
C GLY A 71 -6.54 -13.71 -0.97
N LEU A 72 -6.91 -13.05 0.13
CA LEU A 72 -6.32 -13.31 1.46
C LEU A 72 -6.97 -14.45 2.25
N LYS A 73 -7.94 -15.19 1.69
CA LYS A 73 -8.61 -16.29 2.42
C LYS A 73 -7.66 -17.39 2.88
N THR A 74 -6.55 -17.61 2.17
CA THR A 74 -5.55 -18.64 2.50
C THR A 74 -4.34 -18.09 3.26
N GLY A 75 -4.26 -16.77 3.50
CA GLY A 75 -3.11 -16.11 4.14
C GLY A 75 -1.82 -16.11 3.31
N MET A 76 -1.86 -16.70 2.11
CA MET A 76 -0.77 -16.72 1.14
C MET A 76 -1.11 -15.77 -0.02
N PRO A 77 -0.14 -15.02 -0.57
CA PRO A 77 -0.36 -14.19 -1.74
C PRO A 77 -0.62 -15.07 -2.97
N GLY A 78 -1.87 -15.48 -3.16
CA GLY A 78 -2.33 -16.13 -4.39
C GLY A 78 -2.77 -15.07 -5.39
N LEU A 79 -2.04 -14.97 -6.51
CA LEU A 79 -2.37 -14.21 -7.73
C LEU A 79 -3.20 -12.93 -7.49
N CYS A 80 -2.70 -12.03 -6.64
CA CYS A 80 -3.22 -10.67 -6.48
C CYS A 80 -2.23 -9.67 -7.04
#